data_AF-A0A1H3BLY9-F1
#
_entry.id   AF-A0A1H3BLY9-F1
#
_cell.length_a   1.000
_cell.length_b   1.000
_cell.length_c   1.000
_cell.angle_alpha   90.00
_cell.angle_beta   90.00
_cell.angle_gamma   90.00
#
_symmetry.space_group_name_H-M   'P 1'
#
loop_
_entity.id
_entity.type
_entity.pdbx_description
1 polymer ?
#
loop_
_entity_poly.entity_id
_entity_poly.type
_entity_poly.pdbx_seq_one_letter_code
_entity_poly.pdbx_strand_id
1 'polypeptide(L)'
;MNGVTFQRIENFICTDTALQLRAIVGQAQEIAARTTDANIIPFVPPAIPGLGNSGGFSFVLQDYTGGDLQEFAAAMRGFIVAANARSAVGSAYSTFRADVPMLFLEVNRDKVQTLQVPMTELFSTLQAQLGSTYINDFNKFGRT
;
A
#
# COMPACT_ATOMS: atom_id res chain seq x y z
N MET A 1 5.45 2.17 0.42
CA MET A 1 5.35 0.73 0.73
C MET A 1 4.19 0.54 1.69
N ASN A 2 3.29 -0.41 1.40
CA ASN A 2 2.26 -0.82 2.35
C ASN A 2 2.77 -2.05 3.08
N GLY A 3 2.79 -2.02 4.41
CA GLY A 3 3.22 -3.13 5.25
C GLY A 3 2.10 -3.55 6.19
N VAL A 4 2.06 -4.83 6.51
CA VAL A 4 1.22 -5.36 7.59
C VAL A 4 2.14 -6.04 8.59
N THR A 5 1.94 -5.74 9.87
CA THR A 5 2.68 -6.38 10.96
C THR A 5 1.67 -7.04 11.89
N PHE A 6 1.93 -8.30 12.22
CA PHE A 6 1.12 -9.06 13.18
C PHE A 6 1.81 -9.02 14.53
N GLN A 7 1.08 -8.56 15.55
CA GLN A 7 1.56 -8.52 16.92
C GLN A 7 0.78 -9.53 17.75
N ARG A 8 1.49 -10.49 18.35
CA ARG A 8 0.91 -11.48 19.25
C ARG A 8 0.92 -10.93 20.68
N ILE A 9 -0.26 -10.83 21.30
CA ILE A 9 -0.37 -10.45 22.71
C ILE A 9 -0.15 -11.71 23.57
N GLU A 10 0.72 -11.61 24.56
CA GLU A 10 0.95 -12.68 25.53
C GLU A 10 -0.04 -12.56 26.70
N ASN A 11 -0.59 -13.69 27.14
CA ASN A 11 -1.56 -13.80 28.25
C ASN A 11 -2.85 -12.97 28.08
N PHE A 12 -3.87 -13.62 27.50
CA PHE A 12 -5.19 -13.03 27.26
C PHE A 12 -6.01 -12.74 28.55
N ILE A 13 -5.63 -13.38 29.67
CA ILE A 13 -6.28 -13.23 30.97
C ILE A 13 -5.43 -12.26 31.81
N CYS A 14 -5.45 -10.98 31.45
CA CYS A 14 -4.81 -9.94 32.25
C CYS A 14 -5.86 -9.21 33.10
N THR A 15 -5.66 -9.19 34.42
CA THR A 15 -6.48 -8.44 35.37
C THR A 15 -6.15 -6.94 35.39
N ASP A 16 -4.98 -6.55 34.84
CA ASP A 16 -4.62 -5.15 34.66
C ASP A 16 -5.35 -4.55 33.45
N THR A 17 -6.16 -3.53 33.71
CA THR A 17 -6.90 -2.77 32.69
C THR A 17 -6.01 -2.14 31.62
N ALA A 18 -4.74 -1.82 31.94
CA ALA A 18 -3.80 -1.21 30.99
C ALA A 18 -3.28 -2.20 29.93
N LEU A 19 -3.30 -3.50 30.24
CA LEU A 19 -2.81 -4.57 29.36
C LEU A 19 -3.96 -5.30 28.63
N GLN A 20 -5.19 -4.80 28.75
CA GLN A 20 -6.31 -5.34 27.99
C GLN A 20 -6.23 -4.92 26.52
N LEU A 21 -6.75 -5.78 25.64
CA LEU A 21 -6.73 -5.58 24.18
C LEU A 21 -7.17 -4.18 23.75
N ARG A 22 -8.24 -3.63 24.33
CA ARG A 22 -8.74 -2.28 24.00
C ARG A 22 -7.74 -1.18 24.40
N ALA A 23 -7.11 -1.31 25.56
CA ALA A 23 -6.12 -0.35 26.03
C ALA A 23 -4.86 -0.39 25.15
N ILE A 24 -4.39 -1.59 24.79
CA ILE A 24 -3.25 -1.78 23.88
C ILE A 24 -3.54 -1.17 22.51
N VAL A 25 -4.72 -1.43 21.95
CA VAL A 25 -5.13 -0.84 20.67
C VAL A 25 -5.23 0.69 20.77
N GLY A 26 -5.74 1.23 21.87
CA GLY A 26 -5.79 2.67 22.11
C GLY A 26 -4.39 3.32 22.16
N GLN A 27 -3.44 2.69 22.87
CA GLN A 27 -2.05 3.15 22.89
C GLN A 27 -1.41 3.08 21.50
N ALA A 28 -1.65 2.00 20.75
CA ALA A 28 -1.17 1.86 19.39
C ALA A 28 -1.77 2.93 18.46
N GLN A 29 -3.05 3.29 18.64
CA GLN A 29 -3.71 4.37 17.91
C GLN A 29 -3.08 5.73 18.23
N GLU A 30 -2.70 5.97 19.48
CA GLU A 30 -2.01 7.20 19.87
C GLU A 30 -0.62 7.31 19.21
N ILE A 31 0.16 6.23 19.23
CA ILE A 31 1.47 6.16 18.56
C ILE A 31 1.31 6.37 17.05
N ALA A 32 0.31 5.72 16.45
CA ALA A 32 -0.03 5.89 15.04
C ALA A 32 -0.38 7.34 14.71
N ALA A 33 -1.19 8.00 15.53
CA ALA A 33 -1.60 9.39 15.33
C ALA A 33 -0.43 10.39 15.42
N ARG A 34 0.63 10.07 16.18
CA ARG A 34 1.84 10.88 16.28
C ARG A 34 2.83 10.65 15.14
N THR A 35 2.63 9.62 14.32
CA THR A 35 3.52 9.28 13.21
C THR A 35 3.14 10.07 11.95
N THR A 36 4.01 10.98 11.50
CA THR A 36 3.71 11.83 10.33
C THR A 36 4.10 11.20 8.99
N ASP A 37 5.08 10.31 8.99
CA ASP A 37 5.66 9.76 7.76
C ASP A 37 4.82 8.63 7.15
N ALA A 38 3.88 8.07 7.92
CA ALA A 38 3.04 6.96 7.51
C ALA A 38 1.65 7.02 8.15
N ASN A 39 0.64 6.57 7.40
CA ASN A 39 -0.69 6.34 7.96
C ASN A 39 -0.75 4.91 8.52
N ILE A 40 -0.91 4.78 9.83
CA ILE A 40 -0.91 3.50 10.55
C ILE A 40 -2.30 3.29 11.14
N ILE A 41 -2.91 2.13 10.86
CA ILE A 41 -4.25 1.78 11.37
C ILE A 41 -4.15 0.49 12.18
N PRO A 42 -4.13 0.58 13.52
CA PRO A 42 -4.26 -0.58 14.39
C PRO A 42 -5.71 -1.08 14.38
N PHE A 43 -5.91 -2.37 14.14
CA PHE A 43 -7.21 -3.00 14.25
C PHE A 43 -7.09 -4.40 14.82
N VAL A 44 -8.18 -4.88 15.41
CA VAL A 44 -8.29 -6.26 15.90
C VAL A 44 -8.88 -7.12 14.79
N PRO A 45 -8.30 -8.29 14.48
CA PRO A 45 -8.88 -9.19 13.49
C PRO A 45 -10.28 -9.67 13.91
N PRO A 46 -11.17 -10.00 12.96
CA PRO A 46 -12.51 -10.48 13.27
C PRO A 46 -12.49 -11.85 13.96
N ALA A 47 -13.56 -12.17 14.69
CA ALA A 47 -13.69 -13.44 15.42
C ALA A 47 -13.66 -14.69 14.52
N ILE A 48 -14.05 -14.55 13.25
CA ILE A 48 -14.02 -15.61 12.24
C ILE A 48 -13.07 -15.18 11.11
N PRO A 49 -11.90 -15.82 10.98
CA PRO A 49 -11.00 -15.60 9.86
C PRO A 49 -11.70 -15.93 8.52
N GLY A 50 -11.52 -15.07 7.50
CA GLY A 50 -12.01 -15.33 6.13
C GLY A 50 -13.27 -14.55 5.69
N LEU A 51 -13.90 -13.77 6.58
CA LEU A 51 -15.03 -12.90 6.24
C LEU A 51 -14.62 -11.45 5.91
N GLY A 52 -13.31 -11.17 5.88
CA GLY A 52 -12.72 -9.86 5.66
C GLY A 52 -11.59 -9.55 6.66
N ASN A 53 -10.74 -8.59 6.34
CA ASN A 53 -9.61 -8.20 7.20
C ASN A 53 -10.02 -7.22 8.31
N SER A 54 -11.15 -6.53 8.16
CA SER A 54 -11.74 -5.67 9.19
C SER A 54 -13.24 -5.93 9.29
N GLY A 55 -13.80 -5.90 10.50
CA GLY A 55 -15.26 -5.84 10.65
C GLY A 55 -15.80 -4.52 10.07
N GLY A 56 -16.95 -4.55 9.39
CA GLY A 56 -17.58 -3.35 8.79
C GLY A 56 -18.22 -3.61 7.43
N PHE A 57 -18.21 -2.59 6.57
CA PHE A 57 -18.66 -2.66 5.18
C PHE A 57 -17.50 -2.34 4.23
N SER A 58 -17.59 -2.81 2.99
CA SER A 58 -16.67 -2.47 1.90
C SER A 58 -17.43 -1.71 0.81
N PHE A 59 -16.78 -0.71 0.23
CA PHE A 59 -17.34 0.09 -0.86
C PHE A 59 -16.31 0.26 -1.97
N VAL A 60 -16.77 0.21 -3.22
CA VAL A 60 -15.93 0.43 -4.41
C VAL A 60 -16.42 1.70 -5.09
N LEU A 61 -15.61 2.75 -5.02
CA LEU A 61 -15.85 3.97 -5.79
C LEU A 61 -15.29 3.79 -7.20
N GLN A 62 -16.10 4.05 -8.22
CA GLN A 62 -15.73 3.88 -9.63
C GLN A 62 -15.82 5.22 -10.37
N ASP A 63 -14.85 5.48 -11.22
CA ASP A 63 -14.87 6.56 -12.20
C ASP A 63 -15.02 5.96 -13.61
N TYR A 64 -16.08 6.35 -14.31
CA TYR A 64 -16.38 5.90 -15.68
C TYR A 64 -15.93 6.89 -16.75
N THR A 65 -15.36 8.03 -16.37
CA THR A 65 -14.98 9.09 -17.30
C THR A 65 -13.62 8.82 -17.96
N GLY A 66 -12.76 8.04 -17.32
CA GLY A 66 -11.37 7.83 -17.76
C GLY A 66 -10.51 9.08 -17.63
N GLY A 67 -10.89 10.01 -16.74
CA GLY A 67 -10.23 11.29 -16.53
C GLY A 67 -8.91 11.20 -15.75
N ASP A 68 -8.46 12.33 -15.23
CA ASP A 68 -7.22 12.41 -14.46
C ASP A 68 -7.35 11.71 -13.10
N LEU A 69 -6.36 10.88 -12.76
CA LEU A 69 -6.30 10.14 -11.51
C LEU A 69 -6.25 11.08 -10.30
N GLN A 70 -5.71 12.30 -10.44
CA GLN A 70 -5.67 13.26 -9.34
C GLN A 70 -7.05 13.84 -9.03
N GLU A 71 -7.89 14.05 -10.04
CA GLU A 71 -9.28 14.47 -9.86
C GLU A 71 -10.09 13.39 -9.14
N PHE A 72 -9.92 12.13 -9.56
CA PHE A 72 -10.53 10.99 -8.87
C PHE A 72 -10.04 10.86 -7.42
N ALA A 73 -8.74 11.05 -7.18
CA ALA A 73 -8.19 11.04 -5.82
C ALA A 73 -8.78 12.16 -4.94
N ALA A 74 -9.02 13.36 -5.51
CA ALA A 74 -9.67 14.45 -4.80
C ALA A 74 -11.12 14.12 -4.45
N ALA A 75 -11.89 13.58 -5.40
CA ALA A 75 -13.27 13.14 -5.17
C ALA A 75 -13.35 12.04 -4.10
N MET A 76 -12.46 11.05 -4.15
CA MET A 76 -12.36 9.99 -3.15
C MET A 76 -12.03 10.55 -1.76
N ARG A 77 -11.08 11.49 -1.64
CA ARG A 77 -10.78 12.16 -0.36
C ARG A 77 -11.99 12.91 0.17
N GLY A 78 -12.71 13.64 -0.68
CA GLY A 78 -13.95 14.32 -0.31
C GLY A 78 -15.02 13.36 0.20
N PHE A 79 -15.20 12.21 -0.47
CA PHE A 79 -16.11 11.15 -0.03
C PHE A 79 -15.74 10.61 1.36
N ILE A 80 -14.46 10.34 1.61
CA ILE A 80 -13.98 9.85 2.91
C ILE A 80 -14.23 10.88 4.02
N VAL A 81 -13.94 12.16 3.77
CA VAL A 81 -14.20 13.24 4.74
C VAL A 81 -15.69 13.32 5.07
N ALA A 82 -16.56 13.29 4.04
CA ALA A 82 -18.01 13.32 4.22
C ALA A 82 -18.55 12.08 4.96
N ALA A 83 -17.96 10.90 4.71
CA ALA A 83 -18.32 9.67 5.41
C ALA A 83 -17.96 9.75 6.90
N ASN A 84 -16.74 10.20 7.21
CA ASN A 84 -16.26 10.35 8.59
C ASN A 84 -16.97 11.44 9.39
N ALA A 85 -17.67 12.37 8.74
CA ALA A 85 -18.51 13.37 9.41
C ALA A 85 -19.84 12.78 9.93
N ARG A 86 -20.24 11.58 9.49
CA ARG A 86 -21.51 10.95 9.89
C ARG A 86 -21.31 10.09 11.14
N SER A 87 -22.13 10.31 12.16
CA SER A 87 -22.09 9.53 13.41
C SER A 87 -22.36 8.02 13.24
N ALA A 88 -23.00 7.61 12.14
CA ALA A 88 -23.23 6.21 11.80
C ALA A 88 -21.98 5.50 11.25
N VAL A 89 -20.94 6.24 10.86
CA VAL A 89 -19.69 5.71 10.32
C VAL A 89 -18.62 5.85 11.38
N GLY A 90 -18.06 4.73 11.84
CA GLY A 90 -16.98 4.76 12.84
C GLY A 90 -15.68 5.33 12.27
N SER A 91 -15.19 4.76 11.16
CA SER A 91 -14.03 5.25 10.42
C SER A 91 -14.05 4.72 8.99
N ALA A 92 -13.88 5.61 8.02
CA ALA A 92 -13.73 5.32 6.61
C ALA A 92 -12.33 5.72 6.14
N TYR A 93 -11.72 4.85 5.34
CA TYR A 93 -10.40 5.06 4.75
C TYR A 93 -10.30 4.39 3.38
N SER A 94 -9.29 4.76 2.60
CA SER A 94 -8.90 4.10 1.35
C SER A 94 -7.39 3.96 1.29
N THR A 95 -6.93 2.92 0.62
CA THR A 95 -5.51 2.67 0.34
C THR A 95 -5.05 3.21 -1.01
N PHE A 96 -5.98 3.76 -1.81
CA PHE A 96 -5.68 4.33 -3.12
C PHE A 96 -4.83 5.62 -3.00
N ARG A 97 -3.81 5.73 -3.86
CA ARG A 97 -2.91 6.87 -3.97
C ARG A 97 -2.64 7.19 -5.44
N ALA A 98 -2.84 8.45 -5.82
CA ALA A 98 -2.57 8.95 -7.18
C ALA A 98 -1.30 9.83 -7.24
N ASP A 99 -0.65 10.07 -6.11
CA ASP A 99 0.52 10.93 -5.91
C ASP A 99 1.82 10.13 -5.79
N VAL A 100 1.83 8.86 -6.23
CA VAL A 100 3.04 8.04 -6.25
C VAL A 100 3.98 8.63 -7.31
N PRO A 101 5.22 9.03 -6.95
CA PRO A 101 6.14 9.60 -7.91
C PRO A 101 6.52 8.55 -8.96
N MET A 102 6.31 8.90 -10.22
CA MET A 102 6.68 8.08 -11.37
C MET A 102 7.76 8.79 -12.18
N LEU A 103 8.75 8.04 -12.63
CA LEU A 103 9.74 8.52 -13.57
C LEU A 103 9.28 8.17 -15.00
N PHE A 104 9.07 9.18 -15.83
CA PHE A 104 8.77 8.97 -17.24
C PHE A 104 10.05 9.06 -18.07
N LEU A 105 10.35 7.98 -18.81
CA LEU A 105 11.51 7.93 -19.70
C LEU A 105 11.04 8.12 -21.15
N GLU A 106 11.38 9.28 -21.71
CA GLU A 106 11.16 9.55 -23.13
C GLU A 106 12.39 9.19 -23.95
N VAL A 107 12.26 8.22 -24.86
CA VAL A 107 13.35 7.78 -25.73
C VAL A 107 13.25 8.51 -27.08
N ASN A 108 14.25 9.32 -27.39
CA ASN A 108 14.39 9.94 -28.72
C ASN A 108 14.86 8.89 -29.73
N ARG A 109 13.93 8.38 -30.54
CA ARG A 109 14.18 7.32 -31.52
C ARG A 109 15.09 7.77 -32.66
N ASP A 110 14.96 9.01 -33.12
CA ASP A 110 15.74 9.55 -34.25
C ASP A 110 17.22 9.65 -33.89
N LYS A 111 17.52 10.09 -32.66
CA LYS A 111 18.88 10.15 -32.12
C LYS A 111 19.48 8.76 -31.96
N VAL A 112 18.70 7.80 -31.45
CA VAL A 112 19.13 6.40 -31.29
C VAL A 112 19.49 5.77 -32.64
N GLN A 113 18.67 6.00 -33.67
CA GLN A 113 18.94 5.54 -35.03
C GLN A 113 20.16 6.20 -35.65
N THR A 114 20.34 7.51 -35.45
CA THR A 114 21.51 8.26 -35.95
C THR A 114 22.82 7.74 -35.35
N LEU A 115 22.77 7.31 -34.08
CA LEU A 115 23.90 6.70 -33.37
C LEU A 115 24.06 5.21 -33.67
N GLN A 116 23.23 4.64 -34.56
CA GLN A 116 23.22 3.22 -34.93
C GLN A 116 23.04 2.26 -33.75
N VAL A 117 22.36 2.71 -32.68
CA VAL A 117 22.08 1.88 -31.51
C VAL A 117 20.77 1.12 -31.75
N PRO A 118 20.76 -0.23 -31.68
CA PRO A 118 19.53 -1.00 -31.79
C PRO A 118 18.57 -0.69 -30.62
N MET A 119 17.30 -0.44 -30.93
CA MET A 119 16.28 -0.20 -29.89
C MET A 119 16.15 -1.37 -28.91
N THR A 120 16.38 -2.60 -29.39
CA THR A 120 16.37 -3.81 -28.55
C THR A 120 17.47 -3.79 -27.50
N GLU A 121 18.67 -3.33 -27.86
CA GLU A 121 19.81 -3.22 -26.95
C GLU A 121 19.59 -2.12 -25.91
N LEU A 122 18.98 -1.00 -26.30
CA LEU A 122 18.60 0.07 -25.38
C LEU A 122 17.63 -0.44 -24.30
N PHE A 123 16.55 -1.11 -24.71
CA PHE A 123 15.54 -1.58 -23.76
C PHE A 123 16.04 -2.75 -22.91
N SER A 124 16.86 -3.67 -23.44
CA SER A 124 17.46 -4.74 -22.65
C SER A 124 18.43 -4.19 -21.59
N THR A 125 19.21 -3.17 -21.94
CA THR A 125 20.11 -2.48 -21.01
C THR A 125 19.32 -1.78 -19.90
N LEU A 126 18.27 -1.04 -20.26
CA LEU A 126 17.41 -0.39 -19.27
C LEU A 126 16.74 -1.40 -18.33
N GLN A 127 16.25 -2.53 -18.85
CA GLN A 127 15.66 -3.59 -18.04
C GLN A 127 16.66 -4.20 -17.07
N ALA A 128 17.87 -4.49 -17.52
CA ALA A 128 18.92 -5.06 -16.68
C ALA A 128 19.40 -4.08 -15.59
N GLN A 129 19.49 -2.78 -15.90
CA GLN A 129 20.07 -1.77 -15.00
C GLN A 129 19.05 -1.12 -14.05
N LEU A 130 17.81 -0.92 -14.48
CA LEU A 130 16.75 -0.29 -13.68
C LEU A 130 15.80 -1.30 -13.03
N GLY A 131 15.82 -2.54 -13.50
CA GLY A 131 15.02 -3.64 -12.97
C GLY A 131 15.90 -4.77 -12.47
N SER A 132 15.47 -5.98 -12.80
CA SER A 132 16.27 -7.18 -12.65
C SER A 132 16.10 -8.04 -13.89
N THR A 133 17.15 -8.75 -14.24
CA THR A 133 17.13 -9.77 -15.27
C THR A 133 17.51 -11.09 -14.62
N TYR A 134 16.59 -12.05 -14.68
CA TYR A 134 16.91 -13.44 -14.38
C TYR A 134 17.69 -14.01 -15.56
N ILE A 135 18.90 -14.48 -15.31
CA ILE A 135 19.71 -15.16 -16.33
C ILE A 135 19.52 -16.66 -16.20
N ASN A 136 19.93 -17.24 -15.07
CA ASN A 136 19.83 -18.65 -14.73
C ASN A 136 20.06 -18.82 -13.22
N ASP A 137 19.73 -19.99 -12.69
CA ASP A 137 20.09 -20.41 -11.33
C ASP A 137 21.49 -21.05 -11.28
N PHE A 138 22.14 -20.95 -10.12
CA PHE A 138 23.39 -21.66 -9.85
C PHE A 138 23.35 -22.37 -8.50
N ASN A 139 24.09 -23.48 -8.38
CA ASN A 139 24.17 -24.22 -7.12
C ASN A 139 25.17 -23.54 -6.18
N LYS A 140 24.65 -22.87 -5.14
CA LYS A 140 25.46 -22.14 -4.16
C LYS A 140 26.19 -23.03 -3.15
N PHE A 141 25.77 -24.30 -2.98
CA PHE A 141 26.27 -25.19 -1.92
C PHE A 141 26.66 -26.61 -2.38
N GLY A 142 26.85 -26.81 -3.69
CA GLY A 142 27.48 -28.04 -4.21
C GLY A 142 26.71 -29.34 -3.97
N ARG A 143 25.39 -29.29 -3.80
CA ARG A 143 24.55 -30.50 -3.73
C ARG A 143 23.51 -30.44 -4.84
N THR A 144 23.80 -31.13 -5.95
CA THR A 144 22.79 -31.52 -6.95
C THR A 144 21.91 -32.61 -6.37
#